data_AF-A0A1F8VGZ2-F1
#
_entry.id   AF-A0A1F8VGZ2-F1
#
_cell.length_a   1.000
_cell.length_b   1.000
_cell.length_c   1.000
_cell.angle_alpha   90.00
_cell.angle_beta   90.00
_cell.angle_gamma   90.00
#
_symmetry.space_group_name_H-M   'P 1'
#
loop_
_entity.id
_entity.type
_entity.pdbx_description
1 polymer ?
#
loop_
_entity_poly.entity_id
_entity_poly.type
_entity_poly.pdbx_seq_one_letter_code
_entity_poly.pdbx_strand_id
1 'polypeptide(L)'
;MKHTQRGAAILTALLLVTLVATLSTSALWQQWRALEVETAERTKVQSRWLLQGALDWARLILREDARNAAPDHLGEPWAVVLQEAQLSSFLAGSGSAADLGEHLKAAYLSGQITDLQARLNLLNLVQEGQIHQPSLRAFSRLFEALQLPPAELAFLVAQLQLTLQATQAESATEGPHPLLPRNIEQLAWLGLTPATLAALQAHAVVLPERTPVNLNTASALVLHASLPGLDLAAAERMVQARKQSHFRTLSDAVQASGVPDLAVNSGQHSVGSRYFEVRVRLRLGSAVSQERSMLRREGLQVKTLATLRETPPLASVQ
;
A
#
# COMPACT_ATOMS: atom_id res chain seq x y z
N MET A 1 0.04 61.81 63.02
CA MET A 1 0.83 61.33 61.86
C MET A 1 0.62 59.83 61.64
N LYS A 2 -0.48 59.40 61.02
CA LYS A 2 -0.69 58.00 60.63
C LYS A 2 -1.72 58.01 59.50
N HIS A 3 -1.32 57.81 58.22
CA HIS A 3 -2.21 57.34 57.14
C HIS A 3 -1.48 57.01 55.80
N THR A 4 -0.20 56.63 55.80
CA THR A 4 0.53 56.32 54.54
C THR A 4 0.79 54.84 54.26
N GLN A 5 0.49 53.91 55.19
CA GLN A 5 0.81 52.49 55.01
C GLN A 5 -0.33 51.60 54.48
N ARG A 6 -1.58 52.08 54.46
CA ARG A 6 -2.74 51.28 54.00
C ARG A 6 -2.79 51.10 52.47
N GLY A 7 -2.35 52.08 51.69
CA GLY A 7 -2.32 51.98 50.22
C GLY A 7 -1.26 51.01 49.71
N ALA A 8 -0.06 51.02 50.33
CA ALA A 8 1.02 50.11 49.99
C ALA A 8 0.65 48.63 50.25
N ALA A 9 0.00 48.35 51.39
CA ALA A 9 -0.44 46.99 51.74
C ALA A 9 -1.52 46.43 50.79
N ILE A 10 -2.43 47.28 50.29
CA ILE A 10 -3.45 46.87 49.32
C ILE A 10 -2.81 46.59 47.96
N LEU A 11 -1.84 47.42 47.52
CA LEU A 11 -1.12 47.20 46.27
C LEU A 11 -0.26 45.93 46.31
N THR A 12 0.44 45.67 47.42
CA THR A 12 1.22 44.43 47.56
C THR A 12 0.32 43.21 47.63
N ALA A 13 -0.82 43.28 48.31
CA ALA A 13 -1.80 42.19 48.33
C ALA A 13 -2.39 41.92 46.93
N LEU A 14 -2.75 42.96 46.19
CA LEU A 14 -3.24 42.83 44.81
C LEU A 14 -2.18 42.25 43.88
N LEU A 15 -0.93 42.69 43.99
CA LEU A 15 0.18 42.14 43.20
C LEU A 15 0.47 40.67 43.53
N LEU A 16 0.39 40.28 44.81
CA LEU A 16 0.56 38.89 45.21
C LEU A 16 -0.57 38.01 44.66
N VAL A 17 -1.82 38.47 44.74
CA VAL A 17 -2.97 37.73 44.20
C VAL A 17 -2.88 37.58 42.68
N THR A 18 -2.54 38.65 41.95
CA THR A 18 -2.39 38.56 40.49
C THR A 18 -1.22 37.67 40.08
N LEU A 19 -0.10 37.72 40.80
CA LEU A 19 1.04 36.83 40.57
C LEU A 19 0.66 35.36 40.80
N VAL A 20 0.04 35.04 41.94
CA VAL A 20 -0.40 33.68 42.27
C VAL A 20 -1.44 33.18 41.26
N ALA A 21 -2.39 34.02 40.86
CA ALA A 21 -3.39 33.67 39.85
C ALA A 21 -2.76 33.41 38.47
N THR A 22 -1.79 34.23 38.06
CA THR A 22 -1.08 34.06 36.78
C THR A 22 -0.25 32.77 36.79
N LEU A 23 0.50 32.52 37.87
CA LEU A 23 1.27 31.28 38.02
C LEU A 23 0.37 30.04 38.04
N SER A 24 -0.75 30.08 38.76
CA SER A 24 -1.70 28.97 38.83
C SER A 24 -2.34 28.68 37.47
N THR A 25 -2.74 29.73 36.73
CA THR A 25 -3.32 29.61 35.38
C THR A 25 -2.30 29.01 34.39
N SER A 26 -1.05 29.46 34.46
CA SER A 26 0.05 28.92 33.64
C SER A 26 0.31 27.44 33.96
N ALA A 27 0.35 27.06 35.24
CA ALA A 27 0.56 25.67 35.65
C ALA A 27 -0.57 24.75 35.17
N LEU A 28 -1.84 25.18 35.31
CA LEU A 28 -3.00 24.42 34.81
C LEU A 28 -2.94 24.23 33.30
N TRP A 29 -2.54 25.27 32.55
CA TRP A 29 -2.40 25.17 31.11
C TRP A 29 -1.25 24.20 30.71
N GLN A 30 -0.13 24.25 31.42
CA GLN A 30 0.98 23.30 31.22
C GLN A 30 0.55 21.86 31.53
N GLN A 31 -0.19 21.65 32.63
CA GLN A 31 -0.71 20.34 33.02
C GLN A 31 -1.68 19.81 31.96
N TRP A 32 -2.59 20.64 31.46
CA TRP A 32 -3.53 20.26 30.41
C TRP A 32 -2.80 19.84 29.12
N ARG A 33 -1.80 20.61 28.67
CA ARG A 33 -0.97 20.22 27.52
C ARG A 33 -0.19 18.94 27.75
N ALA A 34 0.35 18.72 28.95
CA ALA A 34 1.07 17.48 29.26
C ALA A 34 0.17 16.25 29.16
N LEU A 35 -1.06 16.35 29.68
CA LEU A 35 -2.07 15.28 29.58
C LEU A 35 -2.49 15.02 28.13
N GLU A 36 -2.66 16.07 27.32
CA GLU A 36 -3.01 15.93 25.91
C GLU A 36 -1.91 15.22 25.12
N VAL A 37 -0.63 15.55 25.37
CA VAL A 37 0.51 14.87 24.74
C VAL A 37 0.58 13.41 25.18
N GLU A 38 0.43 13.13 26.47
CA GLU A 38 0.47 11.77 27.00
C GLU A 38 -0.63 10.88 26.39
N THR A 39 -1.87 11.39 26.34
CA THR A 39 -3.00 10.66 25.76
C THR A 39 -2.80 10.40 24.27
N ALA A 40 -2.24 11.36 23.52
CA ALA A 40 -1.88 11.17 22.12
C ALA A 40 -0.79 10.09 21.93
N GLU A 41 0.26 10.10 22.74
CA GLU A 41 1.33 9.10 22.67
C GLU A 41 0.83 7.68 23.01
N ARG A 42 0.00 7.54 24.06
CA ARG A 42 -0.63 6.25 24.38
C ARG A 42 -1.50 5.74 23.23
N THR A 43 -2.29 6.62 22.62
CA THR A 43 -3.15 6.27 21.46
C THR A 43 -2.32 5.83 20.26
N LYS A 44 -1.19 6.49 19.97
CA LYS A 44 -0.27 6.08 18.90
C LYS A 44 0.32 4.69 19.13
N VAL A 45 0.78 4.41 20.36
CA VAL A 45 1.35 3.11 20.71
C VAL A 45 0.30 2.01 20.57
N GLN A 46 -0.91 2.21 21.08
CA GLN A 46 -2.01 1.26 20.96
C GLN A 46 -2.40 1.02 19.49
N SER A 47 -2.49 2.10 18.69
CA SER A 47 -2.80 2.00 17.27
C SER A 47 -1.78 1.15 16.52
N ARG A 48 -0.49 1.32 16.84
CA ARG A 48 0.59 0.52 16.24
C ARG A 48 0.45 -0.98 16.57
N TRP A 49 0.13 -1.32 17.81
CA TRP A 49 -0.10 -2.72 18.20
C TRP A 49 -1.27 -3.35 17.45
N LEU A 50 -2.36 -2.61 17.30
CA LEU A 50 -3.54 -3.08 16.55
C LEU A 50 -3.25 -3.25 15.05
N LEU A 51 -2.55 -2.30 14.43
CA LEU A 51 -2.16 -2.38 13.02
C LEU A 51 -1.22 -3.55 12.76
N GLN A 52 -0.25 -3.78 13.66
CA GLN A 52 0.64 -4.94 13.59
C GLN A 52 -0.17 -6.25 13.70
N GLY A 53 -1.12 -6.32 14.64
CA GLY A 53 -2.00 -7.49 14.77
C GLY A 53 -2.83 -7.75 13.51
N ALA A 54 -3.41 -6.70 12.91
CA ALA A 54 -4.14 -6.80 11.66
C ALA A 54 -3.26 -7.31 10.49
N LEU A 55 -2.00 -6.84 10.43
CA LEU A 55 -1.03 -7.33 9.47
C LEU A 55 -0.68 -8.80 9.68
N ASP A 56 -0.50 -9.24 10.93
CA ASP A 56 -0.22 -10.64 11.25
C ASP A 56 -1.42 -11.55 10.94
N TRP A 57 -2.65 -11.06 11.09
CA TRP A 57 -3.86 -11.72 10.60
C TRP A 57 -3.88 -11.84 9.07
N ALA A 58 -3.55 -10.78 8.34
CA ALA A 58 -3.46 -10.85 6.88
C ALA A 58 -2.41 -11.87 6.41
N ARG A 59 -1.28 -11.94 7.10
CA ARG A 59 -0.24 -12.96 6.85
C ARG A 59 -0.74 -14.38 7.14
N LEU A 60 -1.55 -14.56 8.19
CA LEU A 60 -2.17 -15.85 8.49
C LEU A 60 -3.14 -16.29 7.38
N ILE A 61 -3.98 -15.38 6.89
CA ILE A 61 -4.91 -15.66 5.79
C ILE A 61 -4.15 -16.12 4.54
N LEU A 62 -3.12 -15.36 4.11
CA LEU A 62 -2.31 -15.71 2.95
C LEU A 62 -1.50 -17.00 3.13
N ARG A 63 -1.11 -17.32 4.36
CA ARG A 63 -0.43 -18.58 4.70
C ARG A 63 -1.39 -19.77 4.62
N GLU A 64 -2.62 -19.60 5.10
CA GLU A 64 -3.63 -20.66 5.04
C GLU A 64 -4.04 -20.94 3.60
N ASP A 65 -4.24 -19.89 2.82
CA ASP A 65 -4.50 -19.95 1.38
C ASP A 65 -3.41 -20.76 0.63
N ALA A 66 -2.14 -20.49 0.93
CA ALA A 66 -1.01 -21.21 0.34
C ALA A 66 -0.95 -22.72 0.65
N ARG A 67 -1.66 -23.23 1.66
CA ARG A 67 -1.68 -24.66 1.97
C ARG A 67 -2.37 -25.47 0.87
N ASN A 68 -3.33 -24.88 0.17
CA ASN A 68 -4.14 -25.58 -0.83
C ASN A 68 -3.50 -25.60 -2.23
N ALA A 69 -2.32 -24.99 -2.40
CA ALA A 69 -1.53 -24.95 -3.65
C ALA A 69 -2.35 -24.61 -4.91
N ALA A 70 -3.36 -23.75 -4.76
CA ALA A 70 -4.28 -23.36 -5.80
C ALA A 70 -3.76 -22.12 -6.58
N PRO A 71 -4.26 -21.88 -7.80
CA PRO A 71 -4.12 -20.59 -8.47
C PRO A 71 -4.73 -19.47 -7.63
N ASP A 72 -4.04 -18.33 -7.49
CA ASP A 72 -4.59 -17.19 -6.77
C ASP A 72 -5.59 -16.42 -7.62
N HIS A 73 -6.79 -16.17 -7.09
CA HIS A 73 -7.89 -15.51 -7.77
C HIS A 73 -8.78 -14.64 -6.85
N LEU A 74 -9.56 -13.74 -7.45
CA LEU A 74 -10.38 -12.75 -6.71
C LEU A 74 -11.59 -13.34 -5.96
N GLY A 75 -11.76 -14.66 -5.95
CA GLY A 75 -12.84 -15.35 -5.24
C GLY A 75 -12.37 -15.99 -3.93
N GLU A 76 -11.08 -15.88 -3.62
CA GLU A 76 -10.48 -16.43 -2.41
C GLU A 76 -10.75 -15.54 -1.20
N PRO A 77 -10.72 -16.09 0.04
CA PRO A 77 -11.01 -15.33 1.25
C PRO A 77 -10.13 -14.09 1.43
N TRP A 78 -8.88 -14.12 0.97
CA TRP A 78 -7.97 -12.97 1.07
C TRP A 78 -8.42 -11.78 0.22
N ALA A 79 -9.10 -12.02 -0.91
CA ALA A 79 -9.52 -10.97 -1.84
C ALA A 79 -10.77 -10.20 -1.38
N VAL A 80 -11.45 -10.68 -0.34
CA VAL A 80 -12.65 -10.05 0.21
C VAL A 80 -12.26 -8.80 1.02
N VAL A 81 -12.85 -7.66 0.66
CA VAL A 81 -12.63 -6.40 1.38
C VAL A 81 -13.28 -6.47 2.75
N LEU A 82 -12.48 -6.25 3.80
CA LEU A 82 -12.98 -6.08 5.16
C LEU A 82 -13.56 -4.66 5.29
N GLN A 83 -14.89 -4.59 5.27
CA GLN A 83 -15.61 -3.37 5.58
C GLN A 83 -15.37 -2.94 7.02
N GLU A 84 -15.60 -1.65 7.31
CA GLU A 84 -15.37 -1.11 8.64
C GLU A 84 -16.22 -1.82 9.69
N ALA A 85 -15.55 -2.54 10.59
CA ALA A 85 -16.17 -3.33 11.65
C ALA A 85 -15.49 -3.04 12.99
N GLN A 86 -16.25 -3.20 14.09
CA GLN A 86 -15.67 -3.07 15.42
C GLN A 86 -14.70 -4.22 15.69
N LEU A 87 -13.52 -3.92 16.24
CA LEU A 87 -12.50 -4.91 16.59
C LEU A 87 -13.03 -6.00 17.53
N SER A 88 -13.93 -5.63 18.45
CA SER A 88 -14.60 -6.55 19.35
C SER A 88 -15.38 -7.64 18.61
N SER A 89 -16.05 -7.31 17.50
CA SER A 89 -16.79 -8.27 16.68
C SER A 89 -15.88 -9.29 15.99
N PHE A 90 -14.68 -8.87 15.61
CA PHE A 90 -13.68 -9.74 15.01
C PHE A 90 -13.10 -10.74 16.03
N LEU A 91 -12.86 -10.27 17.26
CA LEU A 91 -12.29 -11.09 18.34
C LEU A 91 -13.35 -11.89 19.13
N ALA A 92 -14.64 -11.63 18.91
CA ALA A 92 -15.72 -12.39 19.55
C ALA A 92 -15.66 -13.88 19.20
N GLY A 93 -15.24 -14.21 17.97
CA GLY A 93 -15.05 -15.60 17.53
C GLY A 93 -13.84 -16.30 18.15
N SER A 94 -12.84 -15.56 18.65
CA SER A 94 -11.61 -16.14 19.23
C SER A 94 -11.64 -16.27 20.75
N GLY A 95 -12.73 -15.83 21.42
CA GLY A 95 -12.85 -15.80 22.88
C GLY A 95 -12.02 -14.71 23.58
N SER A 96 -11.21 -13.94 22.84
CA SER A 96 -10.29 -12.93 23.39
C SER A 96 -10.93 -11.54 23.56
N ALA A 97 -12.21 -11.37 23.18
CA ALA A 97 -12.89 -10.09 23.25
C ALA A 97 -13.09 -9.57 24.69
N ALA A 98 -13.14 -10.46 25.69
CA ALA A 98 -13.30 -10.10 27.09
C ALA A 98 -12.04 -9.44 27.68
N ASP A 99 -10.86 -9.78 27.15
CA ASP A 99 -9.56 -9.29 27.62
C ASP A 99 -9.18 -7.92 27.02
N LEU A 100 -10.00 -7.40 26.09
CA LEU A 100 -9.82 -6.07 25.54
C LEU A 100 -10.20 -5.01 26.58
N GLY A 101 -9.26 -4.12 26.91
CA GLY A 101 -9.55 -2.91 27.68
C GLY A 101 -10.67 -2.09 27.02
N GLU A 102 -11.49 -1.39 27.81
CA GLU A 102 -12.67 -0.66 27.32
C GLU A 102 -12.37 0.26 26.11
N HIS A 103 -11.22 0.92 26.11
CA HIS A 103 -10.82 1.83 25.04
C HIS A 103 -10.66 1.14 23.68
N LEU A 104 -10.29 -0.15 23.65
CA LEU A 104 -10.09 -0.91 22.41
C LEU A 104 -11.42 -1.51 21.89
N LYS A 105 -12.47 -1.55 22.73
CA LYS A 105 -13.81 -2.01 22.30
C LYS A 105 -14.45 -1.06 21.28
N ALA A 106 -14.06 0.23 21.32
CA ALA A 106 -14.50 1.25 20.37
C ALA A 106 -13.56 1.40 19.14
N ALA A 107 -12.61 0.49 18.95
CA ALA A 107 -11.74 0.48 17.78
C ALA A 107 -12.47 -0.09 16.56
N TYR A 108 -12.36 0.58 15.42
CA TYR A 108 -12.89 0.12 14.13
C TYR A 108 -11.75 -0.20 13.18
N LEU A 109 -11.84 -1.34 12.50
CA LEU A 109 -10.86 -1.83 11.55
C LEU A 109 -11.52 -2.04 10.20
N SER A 110 -10.84 -1.58 9.14
CA SER A 110 -11.14 -1.96 7.76
C SER A 110 -9.84 -2.29 7.04
N GLY A 111 -9.94 -3.04 5.95
CA GLY A 111 -8.75 -3.38 5.18
C GLY A 111 -9.04 -4.20 3.94
N GLN A 112 -8.01 -4.37 3.14
CA GLN A 112 -8.07 -5.18 1.94
C GLN A 112 -6.68 -5.76 1.64
N ILE A 113 -6.67 -6.93 1.02
CA ILE A 113 -5.47 -7.54 0.45
C ILE A 113 -5.62 -7.49 -1.06
N THR A 114 -4.61 -6.96 -1.74
CA THR A 114 -4.59 -6.83 -3.20
C THR A 114 -3.39 -7.56 -3.77
N ASP A 115 -3.60 -8.34 -4.81
CA ASP A 115 -2.52 -8.98 -5.56
C ASP A 115 -1.70 -7.93 -6.33
N LEU A 116 -0.41 -7.82 -6.03
CA LEU A 116 0.48 -6.88 -6.73
C LEU A 116 0.93 -7.41 -8.09
N GLN A 117 0.93 -8.72 -8.31
CA GLN A 117 1.19 -9.33 -9.61
C GLN A 117 -0.01 -9.25 -10.57
N ALA A 118 -1.12 -8.65 -10.15
CA ALA A 118 -2.18 -8.19 -11.05
C ALA A 118 -1.73 -7.02 -11.98
N ARG A 119 -0.54 -6.45 -11.73
CA ARG A 119 0.01 -5.27 -12.41
C ARG A 119 1.31 -5.60 -13.15
N LEU A 120 1.67 -4.79 -14.14
CA LEU A 120 2.96 -4.91 -14.83
C LEU A 120 4.10 -4.45 -13.91
N ASN A 121 5.08 -5.32 -13.68
CA ASN A 121 6.26 -4.98 -12.88
C ASN A 121 7.29 -4.21 -13.71
N LEU A 122 7.66 -3.01 -13.28
CA LEU A 122 8.66 -2.16 -13.94
C LEU A 122 10.02 -2.83 -14.03
N LEU A 123 10.45 -3.58 -13.00
CA LEU A 123 11.75 -4.25 -13.04
C LEU A 123 11.82 -5.37 -14.10
N ASN A 124 10.69 -5.77 -14.70
CA ASN A 124 10.71 -6.68 -15.84
C ASN A 124 11.23 -6.03 -17.13
N LEU A 125 11.31 -4.69 -17.22
CA LEU A 125 11.82 -3.99 -18.40
C LEU A 125 13.31 -4.28 -18.65
N VAL A 126 14.06 -4.68 -17.62
CA VAL A 126 15.49 -4.98 -17.71
C VAL A 126 15.75 -6.41 -17.27
N GLN A 127 16.51 -7.16 -18.07
CA GLN A 127 16.97 -8.51 -17.78
C GLN A 127 18.47 -8.56 -18.05
N GLU A 128 19.26 -9.01 -17.07
CA GLU A 128 20.72 -9.19 -17.24
C GLU A 128 21.41 -7.93 -17.79
N GLY A 129 20.97 -6.75 -17.33
CA GLY A 129 21.50 -5.45 -17.75
C GLY A 129 21.03 -4.97 -19.13
N GLN A 130 20.23 -5.76 -19.86
CA GLN A 130 19.68 -5.43 -21.18
C GLN A 130 18.17 -5.19 -21.13
N ILE A 131 17.65 -4.44 -22.11
CA ILE A 131 16.22 -4.20 -22.22
C ILE A 131 15.51 -5.47 -22.66
N HIS A 132 14.55 -5.94 -21.85
CA HIS A 132 13.73 -7.11 -22.15
C HIS A 132 12.59 -6.72 -23.10
N GLN A 133 12.78 -7.03 -24.39
CA GLN A 133 11.89 -6.62 -25.48
C GLN A 133 10.41 -6.98 -25.28
N PRO A 134 10.03 -8.19 -24.81
CA PRO A 134 8.62 -8.50 -24.55
C PRO A 134 7.99 -7.60 -23.50
N SER A 135 8.71 -7.27 -22.43
CA SER A 135 8.21 -6.36 -21.39
C SER A 135 8.11 -4.93 -21.90
N LEU A 136 9.07 -4.47 -22.71
CA LEU A 136 8.98 -3.15 -23.35
C LEU A 136 7.71 -3.05 -24.20
N ARG A 137 7.41 -4.05 -25.03
CA ARG A 137 6.17 -4.08 -25.83
C ARG A 137 4.92 -4.04 -24.97
N ALA A 138 4.90 -4.76 -23.84
CA ALA A 138 3.77 -4.73 -22.91
C ALA A 138 3.56 -3.33 -22.32
N PHE A 139 4.62 -2.67 -21.88
CA PHE A 139 4.53 -1.28 -21.40
C PHE A 139 4.16 -0.29 -22.51
N SER A 140 4.65 -0.45 -23.74
CA SER A 140 4.25 0.38 -24.88
C SER A 140 2.75 0.27 -25.16
N ARG A 141 2.19 -0.96 -25.14
CA ARG A 141 0.75 -1.19 -25.29
C ARG A 141 -0.06 -0.60 -24.14
N LEU A 142 0.45 -0.68 -22.90
CA LEU A 142 -0.19 -0.04 -21.76
C LEU A 142 -0.22 1.49 -21.92
N PHE A 143 0.91 2.10 -22.31
CA PHE A 143 1.01 3.55 -22.54
C PHE A 143 0.06 3.99 -23.66
N GLU A 144 0.00 3.24 -24.76
CA GLU A 144 -0.94 3.50 -25.86
C GLU A 144 -2.40 3.44 -25.39
N ALA A 145 -2.77 2.38 -24.66
CA ALA A 145 -4.13 2.20 -24.15
C ALA A 145 -4.53 3.29 -23.13
N LEU A 146 -3.57 3.81 -22.36
CA LEU A 146 -3.77 4.90 -21.40
C LEU A 146 -3.56 6.30 -22.02
N GLN A 147 -3.25 6.40 -23.32
CA GLN A 147 -2.96 7.64 -24.03
C GLN A 147 -1.81 8.45 -23.41
N LEU A 148 -0.80 7.75 -22.90
CA LEU A 148 0.39 8.35 -22.27
C LEU A 148 1.50 8.63 -23.28
N PRO A 149 2.35 9.65 -23.04
CA PRO A 149 3.42 10.01 -23.96
C PRO A 149 4.46 8.88 -24.13
N PRO A 150 4.72 8.37 -25.35
CA PRO A 150 5.70 7.30 -25.57
C PRO A 150 7.14 7.74 -25.27
N ALA A 151 7.42 9.05 -25.36
CA ALA A 151 8.71 9.62 -24.99
C ALA A 151 9.02 9.45 -23.49
N GLU A 152 8.01 9.53 -22.61
CA GLU A 152 8.19 9.28 -21.17
C GLU A 152 8.59 7.82 -20.90
N LEU A 153 8.01 6.86 -21.64
CA LEU A 153 8.39 5.45 -21.53
C LEU A 153 9.84 5.22 -21.98
N ALA A 154 10.24 5.80 -23.12
CA ALA A 154 11.61 5.67 -23.62
C ALA A 154 12.64 6.24 -22.62
N PHE A 155 12.34 7.41 -22.05
CA PHE A 155 13.18 8.03 -21.02
C PHE A 155 13.26 7.17 -19.75
N LEU A 156 12.12 6.70 -19.24
CA LEU A 156 12.03 5.82 -18.08
C LEU A 156 12.88 4.56 -18.25
N VAL A 157 12.78 3.89 -19.40
CA VAL A 157 13.50 2.64 -19.68
C VAL A 157 15.02 2.88 -19.70
N ALA A 158 15.46 3.97 -20.34
CA ALA A 158 16.88 4.34 -20.38
C ALA A 158 17.43 4.63 -18.97
N GLN A 159 16.71 5.42 -18.18
CA GLN A 159 17.11 5.74 -16.80
C GLN A 159 17.12 4.50 -15.90
N LEU A 160 16.09 3.66 -15.99
CA LEU A 160 16.00 2.42 -15.21
C LEU A 160 17.16 1.47 -15.52
N GLN A 161 17.54 1.32 -16.80
CA GLN A 161 18.66 0.49 -17.20
C GLN A 161 19.98 1.00 -16.61
N LEU A 162 20.23 2.30 -16.69
CA LEU A 162 21.42 2.93 -16.11
C LEU A 162 21.48 2.73 -14.59
N THR A 163 20.39 2.99 -13.88
CA THR A 163 20.31 2.81 -12.43
C THR A 163 20.58 1.36 -12.00
N LEU A 164 20.02 0.39 -12.71
CA LEU A 164 20.24 -1.03 -12.40
C LEU A 164 21.68 -1.48 -12.69
N GLN A 165 22.29 -0.99 -13.75
CA GLN A 165 23.71 -1.27 -14.06
C GLN A 165 24.64 -0.65 -13.01
N ALA A 166 24.39 0.60 -12.61
CA ALA A 166 25.18 1.28 -11.57
C ALA A 166 25.09 0.56 -10.21
N THR A 167 23.92 0.00 -9.88
CA THR A 167 23.72 -0.76 -8.62
C THR A 167 24.50 -2.08 -8.62
N GLN A 168 24.68 -2.72 -9.78
CA GLN A 168 25.37 -4.01 -9.90
C GLN A 168 26.90 -3.87 -9.95
N ALA A 169 27.41 -2.72 -10.39
CA ALA A 169 28.84 -2.54 -10.64
C ALA A 169 29.70 -2.33 -9.39
N GLU A 170 29.11 -2.20 -8.18
CA GLU A 170 29.73 -1.78 -6.89
C GLU A 170 30.65 -0.54 -6.95
N SER A 171 30.80 0.04 -8.14
CA SER A 171 31.67 1.14 -8.48
C SER A 171 30.76 2.34 -8.64
N ALA A 172 30.52 3.04 -7.53
CA ALA A 172 30.03 4.40 -7.56
C ALA A 172 31.12 5.28 -8.22
N THR A 173 31.24 5.23 -9.54
CA THR A 173 31.97 6.25 -10.29
C THR A 173 31.22 7.56 -10.15
N GLU A 174 31.98 8.61 -9.85
CA GLU A 174 31.52 9.95 -9.52
C GLU A 174 30.49 10.49 -10.54
N GLY A 175 29.23 10.51 -10.12
CA GLY A 175 28.09 11.04 -10.86
C GLY A 175 26.79 10.80 -10.11
N PRO A 176 25.79 11.70 -10.19
CA PRO A 176 24.49 11.49 -9.55
C PRO A 176 23.72 10.39 -10.29
N HIS A 177 23.79 9.15 -9.79
CA HIS A 177 22.94 8.05 -10.27
C HIS A 177 21.56 8.14 -9.60
N PRO A 178 20.44 8.07 -10.36
CA PRO A 178 19.12 8.04 -9.76
C PRO A 178 18.97 6.82 -8.84
N LEU A 179 18.37 7.03 -7.66
CA LEU A 179 18.08 5.95 -6.72
C LEU A 179 17.12 4.93 -7.34
N LEU A 180 17.35 3.64 -7.09
CA LEU A 180 16.43 2.59 -7.55
C LEU A 180 15.05 2.80 -6.91
N PRO A 181 13.98 2.99 -7.72
CA PRO A 181 12.64 3.15 -7.19
C PRO A 181 12.19 1.85 -6.49
N ARG A 182 11.48 2.01 -5.37
CA ARG A 182 10.88 0.93 -4.57
C ARG A 182 9.36 0.92 -4.63
N ASN A 183 8.77 1.97 -5.18
CA ASN A 183 7.34 2.12 -5.38
C ASN A 183 7.09 2.95 -6.65
N ILE A 184 5.81 3.06 -7.01
CA ILE A 184 5.43 3.75 -8.25
C ILE A 184 5.63 5.26 -8.13
N GLU A 185 5.42 5.83 -6.94
CA GLU A 185 5.55 7.27 -6.68
C GLU A 185 7.00 7.75 -6.91
N GLN A 186 7.99 6.88 -6.66
CA GLN A 186 9.41 7.15 -6.87
C GLN A 186 9.84 7.12 -8.34
N LEU A 187 8.98 6.68 -9.26
CA LEU A 187 9.30 6.78 -10.69
C LEU A 187 9.34 8.24 -11.19
N ALA A 188 8.87 9.20 -10.37
CA ALA A 188 9.11 10.63 -10.59
C ALA A 188 10.61 10.95 -10.70
N TRP A 189 11.48 10.23 -9.96
CA TRP A 189 12.94 10.40 -10.02
C TRP A 189 13.53 9.99 -11.37
N LEU A 190 12.82 9.13 -12.09
CA LEU A 190 13.18 8.67 -13.43
C LEU A 190 12.47 9.48 -14.52
N GLY A 191 11.92 10.65 -14.19
CA GLY A 191 11.37 11.63 -15.13
C GLY A 191 9.93 11.42 -15.57
N LEU A 192 9.16 10.55 -14.91
CA LEU A 192 7.72 10.46 -15.16
C LEU A 192 6.97 11.66 -14.59
N THR A 193 6.01 12.17 -15.35
CA THR A 193 5.16 13.28 -14.90
C THR A 193 4.14 12.82 -13.86
N PRO A 194 3.66 13.71 -12.97
CA PRO A 194 2.61 13.35 -12.00
C PRO A 194 1.34 12.78 -12.64
N ALA A 195 0.98 13.24 -13.84
CA ALA A 195 -0.16 12.73 -14.60
C ALA A 195 0.06 11.27 -15.04
N THR A 196 1.23 10.96 -15.61
CA THR A 196 1.61 9.59 -15.98
C THR A 196 1.66 8.67 -14.77
N LEU A 197 2.22 9.13 -13.65
CA LEU A 197 2.27 8.36 -12.40
C LEU A 197 0.86 8.01 -11.88
N ALA A 198 -0.05 8.98 -11.87
CA ALA A 198 -1.43 8.77 -11.45
C ALA A 198 -2.15 7.75 -12.36
N ALA A 199 -1.95 7.84 -13.68
CA ALA A 199 -2.53 6.90 -14.64
C ALA A 199 -1.96 5.47 -14.49
N LEU A 200 -0.67 5.34 -14.20
CA LEU A 200 0.00 4.03 -14.05
C LEU A 200 -0.29 3.35 -12.71
N GLN A 201 -0.71 4.08 -11.68
CA GLN A 201 -0.84 3.59 -10.30
C GLN A 201 -1.69 2.29 -10.18
N ALA A 202 -2.74 2.16 -11.01
CA ALA A 202 -3.62 0.99 -11.01
C ALA A 202 -3.09 -0.20 -11.84
N HIS A 203 -2.14 0.03 -12.75
CA HIS A 203 -1.76 -0.93 -13.79
C HIS A 203 -0.29 -1.37 -13.73
N ALA A 204 0.56 -0.64 -13.01
CA ALA A 204 1.97 -0.93 -12.87
C ALA A 204 2.41 -0.99 -11.39
N VAL A 205 3.52 -1.66 -11.15
CA VAL A 205 4.10 -1.84 -9.80
C VAL A 205 5.62 -1.93 -9.90
N VAL A 206 6.31 -1.63 -8.81
CA VAL A 206 7.75 -1.90 -8.66
C VAL A 206 7.90 -3.01 -7.63
N LEU A 207 8.31 -4.20 -8.07
CA LEU A 207 8.60 -5.36 -7.22
C LEU A 207 10.10 -5.67 -7.27
N PRO A 208 10.71 -6.16 -6.19
CA PRO A 208 12.17 -6.28 -6.06
C PRO A 208 12.81 -7.34 -6.96
N GLU A 209 12.02 -8.17 -7.64
CA GLU A 209 12.48 -9.19 -8.56
C GLU A 209 11.56 -9.24 -9.80
N ARG A 210 12.01 -9.94 -10.84
CA ARG A 210 11.16 -10.19 -12.01
C ARG A 210 9.99 -11.10 -11.63
N THR A 211 8.79 -10.70 -12.05
CA THR A 211 7.55 -11.40 -11.67
C THR A 211 6.59 -11.51 -12.85
N PRO A 212 5.98 -12.67 -13.09
CA PRO A 212 4.93 -12.80 -14.10
C PRO A 212 3.65 -12.09 -13.64
N VAL A 213 2.82 -11.69 -14.59
CA VAL A 213 1.47 -11.16 -14.33
C VAL A 213 0.53 -12.30 -13.99
N ASN A 214 -0.28 -12.15 -12.94
CA ASN A 214 -1.34 -13.09 -12.62
C ASN A 214 -2.60 -12.81 -13.46
N LEU A 215 -2.93 -13.73 -14.36
CA LEU A 215 -4.06 -13.60 -15.28
C LEU A 215 -5.43 -13.69 -14.59
N ASN A 216 -5.50 -14.25 -13.37
CA ASN A 216 -6.74 -14.36 -12.60
C ASN A 216 -7.12 -13.06 -11.87
N THR A 217 -6.17 -12.15 -11.66
CA THR A 217 -6.37 -10.91 -10.89
C THR A 217 -6.13 -9.65 -11.73
N ALA A 218 -5.32 -9.71 -12.80
CA ALA A 218 -5.01 -8.58 -13.65
C ALA A 218 -6.22 -7.87 -14.26
N SER A 219 -6.19 -6.54 -14.36
CA SER A 219 -7.25 -5.78 -15.05
C SER A 219 -7.29 -6.05 -16.55
N ALA A 220 -8.41 -5.75 -17.22
CA ALA A 220 -8.52 -5.89 -18.68
C ALA A 220 -7.42 -5.12 -19.43
N LEU A 221 -7.07 -3.92 -18.97
CA LEU A 221 -5.96 -3.13 -19.53
C LEU A 221 -4.61 -3.81 -19.38
N VAL A 222 -4.33 -4.41 -18.21
CA VAL A 222 -3.09 -5.17 -17.98
C VAL A 222 -3.04 -6.45 -18.81
N LEU A 223 -4.17 -7.14 -18.97
CA LEU A 223 -4.27 -8.31 -19.86
C LEU A 223 -4.00 -7.91 -21.31
N HIS A 224 -4.67 -6.87 -21.81
CA HIS A 224 -4.44 -6.32 -23.14
C HIS A 224 -2.97 -5.95 -23.36
N ALA A 225 -2.36 -5.27 -22.39
CA ALA A 225 -0.96 -4.86 -22.47
C ALA A 225 -0.01 -6.07 -22.47
N SER A 226 -0.18 -7.00 -21.54
CA SER A 226 0.73 -8.15 -21.34
C SER A 226 0.64 -9.22 -22.43
N LEU A 227 -0.52 -9.38 -23.07
CA LEU A 227 -0.77 -10.44 -24.06
C LEU A 227 -0.80 -9.86 -25.49
N PRO A 228 0.27 -10.05 -26.29
CA PRO A 228 0.31 -9.56 -27.67
C PRO A 228 -0.80 -10.19 -28.50
N GLY A 229 -1.54 -9.37 -29.26
CA GLY A 229 -2.65 -9.82 -30.10
C GLY A 229 -4.01 -9.87 -29.37
N LEU A 230 -4.05 -9.69 -28.05
CA LEU A 230 -5.31 -9.54 -27.31
C LEU A 230 -5.83 -8.10 -27.42
N ASP A 231 -7.00 -7.89 -28.00
CA ASP A 231 -7.66 -6.59 -27.97
C ASP A 231 -8.38 -6.35 -26.62
N LEU A 232 -8.85 -5.13 -26.39
CA LEU A 232 -9.48 -4.78 -25.10
C LEU A 232 -10.80 -5.55 -24.89
N ALA A 233 -11.57 -5.79 -25.96
CA ALA A 233 -12.82 -6.52 -25.90
C ALA A 233 -12.61 -8.00 -25.52
N ALA A 234 -11.59 -8.66 -26.07
CA ALA A 234 -11.19 -10.01 -25.68
C ALA A 234 -10.66 -10.04 -24.24
N ALA A 235 -9.89 -9.04 -23.83
CA ALA A 235 -9.44 -8.92 -22.44
C ALA A 235 -10.61 -8.79 -21.45
N GLU A 236 -11.63 -8.00 -21.78
CA GLU A 236 -12.85 -7.90 -20.97
C GLU A 236 -13.61 -9.22 -20.91
N ARG A 237 -13.74 -9.94 -22.05
CA ARG A 237 -14.33 -11.29 -22.08
C ARG A 237 -13.58 -12.25 -21.16
N MET A 238 -12.25 -12.21 -21.14
CA MET A 238 -11.45 -13.02 -20.19
C MET A 238 -11.74 -12.64 -18.73
N VAL A 239 -11.85 -11.34 -18.42
CA VAL A 239 -12.21 -10.88 -17.07
C VAL A 239 -13.60 -11.35 -16.65
N GLN A 240 -14.57 -11.42 -17.56
CA GLN A 240 -15.88 -11.98 -17.23
C GLN A 240 -15.84 -13.51 -17.10
N ALA A 241 -15.12 -14.20 -17.98
CA ALA A 241 -14.97 -15.66 -17.93
C ALA A 241 -14.39 -16.13 -16.60
N ARG A 242 -13.31 -15.47 -16.13
CA ARG A 242 -12.66 -15.85 -14.86
C ARG A 242 -13.51 -15.61 -13.61
N LYS A 243 -14.54 -14.75 -13.67
CA LYS A 243 -15.49 -14.57 -12.56
C LYS A 243 -16.41 -15.77 -12.39
N GLN A 244 -16.69 -16.49 -13.48
CA GLN A 244 -17.48 -17.72 -13.44
C GLN A 244 -16.61 -18.92 -13.08
N SER A 245 -15.44 -19.03 -13.72
CA SER A 245 -14.44 -20.07 -13.42
C SER A 245 -13.05 -19.50 -13.61
N HIS A 246 -12.28 -19.37 -12.53
CA HIS A 246 -10.88 -18.95 -12.59
C HIS A 246 -10.06 -19.87 -13.49
N PHE A 247 -8.95 -19.35 -14.02
CA PHE A 247 -8.01 -20.12 -14.82
C PHE A 247 -7.15 -20.96 -13.89
N ARG A 248 -7.15 -22.29 -14.09
CA ARG A 248 -6.28 -23.21 -13.33
C ARG A 248 -4.92 -23.34 -13.98
N THR A 249 -4.87 -23.13 -15.29
CA THR A 249 -3.65 -23.19 -16.08
C THR A 249 -3.58 -22.01 -17.04
N LEU A 250 -2.38 -21.77 -17.60
CA LEU A 250 -2.21 -20.79 -18.67
C LEU A 250 -2.98 -21.20 -19.95
N SER A 251 -3.15 -22.50 -20.18
CA SER A 251 -3.93 -23.02 -21.31
C SER A 251 -5.41 -22.66 -21.20
N ASP A 252 -5.99 -22.68 -20.00
CA ASP A 252 -7.37 -22.25 -19.76
C ASP A 252 -7.56 -20.77 -20.15
N ALA A 253 -6.56 -19.93 -19.83
CA ALA A 253 -6.58 -18.52 -20.18
C ALA A 253 -6.51 -18.29 -21.71
N VAL A 254 -5.70 -19.09 -22.42
CA VAL A 254 -5.65 -19.06 -23.89
C VAL A 254 -7.01 -19.42 -24.48
N GLN A 255 -7.64 -20.49 -24.01
CA GLN A 255 -8.97 -20.91 -24.48
C GLN A 255 -10.03 -19.84 -24.22
N ALA A 256 -10.02 -19.22 -23.02
CA ALA A 256 -10.98 -18.19 -22.65
C ALA A 256 -10.82 -16.89 -23.46
N SER A 257 -9.63 -16.60 -24.00
CA SER A 257 -9.41 -15.43 -24.85
C SER A 257 -10.17 -15.49 -26.18
N GLY A 258 -10.36 -16.70 -26.72
CA GLY A 258 -10.88 -16.92 -28.07
C GLY A 258 -9.95 -16.42 -29.18
N VAL A 259 -8.69 -16.11 -28.86
CA VAL A 259 -7.66 -15.70 -29.83
C VAL A 259 -6.80 -16.92 -30.17
N PRO A 260 -6.78 -17.38 -31.44
CA PRO A 260 -5.88 -18.45 -31.87
C PRO A 260 -4.41 -18.06 -31.64
N ASP A 261 -3.59 -19.02 -31.22
CA ASP A 261 -2.14 -18.85 -31.03
C ASP A 261 -1.73 -17.70 -30.10
N LEU A 262 -2.59 -17.34 -29.13
CA LEU A 262 -2.27 -16.30 -28.15
C LEU A 262 -0.98 -16.66 -27.39
N ALA A 263 0.02 -15.78 -27.48
CA ALA A 263 1.35 -16.01 -26.93
C ALA A 263 1.37 -15.87 -25.39
N VAL A 264 0.98 -16.93 -24.69
CA VAL A 264 1.10 -17.04 -23.23
C VAL A 264 2.33 -17.87 -22.88
N ASN A 265 3.18 -17.33 -22.00
CA ASN A 265 4.39 -18.01 -21.51
C ASN A 265 4.57 -17.81 -20.01
N SER A 266 5.16 -18.80 -19.34
CA SER A 266 5.37 -18.83 -17.89
C SER A 266 6.40 -17.81 -17.38
N GLY A 267 7.26 -17.27 -18.26
CA GLY A 267 8.21 -16.22 -17.90
C GLY A 267 7.55 -14.85 -17.71
N GLN A 268 6.37 -14.63 -18.27
CA GLN A 268 5.64 -13.36 -18.23
C GLN A 268 4.25 -13.47 -17.61
N HIS A 269 3.68 -14.67 -17.56
CA HIS A 269 2.30 -14.90 -17.13
C HIS A 269 2.23 -16.06 -16.16
N SER A 270 1.28 -15.96 -15.24
CA SER A 270 1.02 -16.93 -14.19
C SER A 270 -0.46 -16.93 -13.86
N VAL A 271 -0.90 -17.93 -13.11
CA VAL A 271 -2.24 -18.00 -12.54
C VAL A 271 -2.21 -17.85 -11.01
N GLY A 272 -1.05 -17.48 -10.45
CA GLY A 272 -0.83 -17.32 -9.03
C GLY A 272 0.27 -16.31 -8.73
N SER A 273 0.37 -15.91 -7.47
CA SER A 273 1.08 -14.73 -7.01
C SER A 273 1.87 -15.01 -5.73
N ARG A 274 2.96 -14.25 -5.60
CA ARG A 274 3.85 -14.21 -4.44
C ARG A 274 3.82 -12.85 -3.76
N TYR A 275 3.41 -11.78 -4.44
CA TYR A 275 3.41 -10.43 -3.89
C TYR A 275 2.00 -9.93 -3.65
N PHE A 276 1.76 -9.49 -2.43
CA PHE A 276 0.47 -8.96 -2.00
C PHE A 276 0.66 -7.62 -1.29
N GLU A 277 -0.31 -6.74 -1.43
CA GLU A 277 -0.39 -5.49 -0.69
C GLU A 277 -1.52 -5.60 0.33
N VAL A 278 -1.22 -5.28 1.58
CA VAL A 278 -2.20 -5.21 2.65
C VAL A 278 -2.39 -3.75 3.01
N ARG A 279 -3.61 -3.22 2.83
CA ARG A 279 -3.99 -1.91 3.35
C ARG A 279 -4.89 -2.11 4.54
N VAL A 280 -4.53 -1.50 5.67
CA VAL A 280 -5.31 -1.51 6.90
C VAL A 280 -5.58 -0.09 7.32
N ARG A 281 -6.83 0.19 7.67
CA ARG A 281 -7.25 1.45 8.29
C ARG A 281 -7.83 1.15 9.67
N LEU A 282 -7.30 1.85 10.66
CA LEU A 282 -7.72 1.79 12.05
C LEU A 282 -8.30 3.13 12.45
N ARG A 283 -9.48 3.12 13.05
CA ARG A 283 -10.09 4.27 13.70
C ARG A 283 -10.28 3.99 15.19
N LEU A 284 -9.62 4.78 16.04
CA LEU A 284 -9.66 4.68 17.49
C LEU A 284 -10.10 6.03 18.07
N GLY A 285 -11.36 6.12 18.48
CA GLY A 285 -11.98 7.42 18.81
C GLY A 285 -11.99 8.35 17.58
N SER A 286 -11.34 9.51 17.70
CA SER A 286 -11.13 10.48 16.61
C SER A 286 -9.83 10.24 15.82
N ALA A 287 -8.93 9.40 16.31
CA ALA A 287 -7.67 9.12 15.63
C ALA A 287 -7.88 8.11 14.50
N VAL A 288 -7.42 8.46 13.30
CA VAL A 288 -7.40 7.55 12.13
C VAL A 288 -5.96 7.30 11.73
N SER A 289 -5.59 6.03 11.59
CA SER A 289 -4.29 5.59 11.09
C SER A 289 -4.48 4.64 9.92
N GLN A 290 -3.65 4.75 8.89
CA GLN A 290 -3.68 3.87 7.74
C GLN A 290 -2.26 3.40 7.41
N GLU A 291 -2.12 2.11 7.15
CA GLU A 291 -0.86 1.47 6.78
C GLU A 291 -1.02 0.63 5.53
N ARG A 292 -0.03 0.72 4.63
CA ARG A 292 0.12 -0.08 3.41
C ARG A 292 1.38 -0.91 3.53
N SER A 293 1.24 -2.22 3.52
CA SER A 293 2.35 -3.17 3.67
C SER A 293 2.48 -4.06 2.44
N MET A 294 3.70 -4.19 1.93
CA MET A 294 4.04 -5.14 0.86
C MET A 294 4.51 -6.46 1.49
N LEU A 295 3.83 -7.54 1.12
CA LEU A 295 4.12 -8.89 1.57
C LEU A 295 4.67 -9.74 0.44
N ARG A 296 5.61 -10.63 0.78
CA ARG A 296 6.13 -11.68 -0.09
C ARG A 296 5.82 -13.05 0.51
N ARG A 297 5.17 -13.90 -0.26
CA ARG A 297 4.82 -15.27 0.07
C ARG A 297 5.79 -16.25 -0.59
N GLU A 298 6.42 -17.08 0.22
CA GLU A 298 7.37 -18.13 -0.17
C GLU A 298 6.92 -19.44 0.47
N GLY A 299 6.10 -20.21 -0.26
CA GLY A 299 5.39 -21.35 0.31
C GLY A 299 4.51 -20.91 1.47
N LEU A 300 4.71 -21.50 2.64
CA LEU A 300 3.97 -21.16 3.87
C LEU A 300 4.56 -19.98 4.65
N GLN A 301 5.68 -19.39 4.21
CA GLN A 301 6.24 -18.20 4.84
C GLN A 301 5.72 -16.94 4.16
N VAL A 302 5.12 -16.04 4.95
CA VAL A 302 4.73 -14.70 4.48
C VAL A 302 5.59 -13.67 5.19
N LYS A 303 6.43 -12.95 4.45
CA LYS A 303 7.36 -11.93 4.95
C LYS A 303 6.87 -10.54 4.58
N THR A 304 6.96 -9.60 5.51
CA THR A 304 6.73 -8.18 5.22
C THR A 304 8.02 -7.56 4.68
N LEU A 305 7.96 -6.98 3.49
CA LEU A 305 9.12 -6.34 2.85
C LEU A 305 9.20 -4.84 3.17
N ALA A 306 8.06 -4.17 3.21
CA ALA A 306 7.97 -2.75 3.50
C ALA A 306 6.60 -2.42 4.10
N THR A 307 6.58 -1.44 4.99
CA THR A 307 5.34 -0.85 5.52
C THR A 307 5.45 0.66 5.41
N LEU A 308 4.45 1.28 4.80
CA LEU A 308 4.31 2.72 4.65
C LEU A 308 3.07 3.18 5.40
N ARG A 309 3.21 4.24 6.20
CA ARG A 309 2.06 4.94 6.76
C ARG A 309 1.52 5.91 5.74
N GLU A 310 0.21 5.83 5.51
CA GLU A 310 -0.49 6.75 4.63
C GLU A 310 -1.27 7.75 5.50
N THR A 311 -1.22 9.01 5.11
CA THR A 311 -2.15 10.00 5.65
C THR A 311 -3.50 9.72 4.99
N PRO A 312 -4.56 9.39 5.76
CA PRO A 312 -5.87 9.15 5.17
C PRO A 312 -6.29 10.40 4.39
N PRO A 313 -6.85 10.28 3.17
CA PRO A 313 -7.49 11.42 2.54
C PRO A 313 -8.54 11.97 3.51
N LEU A 314 -8.57 13.30 3.69
CA LEU A 314 -9.65 13.95 4.44
C LEU A 314 -10.96 13.45 3.83
N ALA A 315 -11.79 12.79 4.64
CA ALA A 315 -13.09 12.34 4.18
C ALA A 315 -13.80 13.55 3.57
N SER A 316 -14.16 13.47 2.29
CA SER A 316 -15.11 14.41 1.72
C SER A 316 -16.37 14.28 2.57
N VAL A 317 -16.65 15.32 3.36
CA VAL A 317 -17.94 15.50 4.01
C VAL A 317 -18.96 15.50 2.88
N GLN A 318 -19.70 14.40 2.75
CA GLN A 318 -20.93 14.35 1.96
C GLN A 318 -22.08 14.85 2.83
#